data_AF-A0A5N9CEW5-F1
#
_entry.id   AF-A0A5N9CEW5-F1
#
_cell.length_a   1.000
_cell.length_b   1.000
_cell.length_c   1.000
_cell.angle_alpha   90.00
_cell.angle_beta   90.00
_cell.angle_gamma   90.00
#
_symmetry.space_group_name_H-M   'P 1'
#
loop_
_entity.id
_entity.type
_entity.pdbx_description
1 polymer ?
#
loop_
_entity_poly.entity_id
_entity_poly.type
_entity_poly.pdbx_seq_one_letter_code
_entity_poly.pdbx_strand_id
1 'polypeptide(L)'
;MPGFLDDIYELEHPIDVMYLMHKVYMKHSESVENLSRSTQNGGDFELLAIQLTEWLDHIYYHTDTEDLYMTGPLKDKELHDGRMPLKENVIEHDIIRDSGKIASDSIANINTISPISYFSIKDVLSMEEKNHEILMTKVNAVETELEKMLGASKLDGTFRRHLYNQIVALKVAEYDHFENEEAFVLPMIKDQMTKLQQLECVEKLLFDEKSENSSWIYDFIETNLNQREADLLISLKEEINKNVG
;
A
#
# COMPACT_ATOMS: atom_id res chain seq x y z
N MET A 1 16.67 -10.13 11.70
CA MET A 1 16.10 -9.90 10.37
C MET A 1 17.15 -9.22 9.52
N PRO A 2 17.40 -9.68 8.28
CA PRO A 2 18.02 -8.83 7.26
C PRO A 2 17.24 -7.52 7.17
N GLY A 3 17.89 -6.39 6.91
CA GLY A 3 17.16 -5.18 6.56
C GLY A 3 16.43 -5.37 5.23
N PHE A 4 15.34 -4.63 4.98
CA PHE A 4 14.52 -4.72 3.75
C PHE A 4 15.29 -4.60 2.42
N LEU A 5 16.51 -4.05 2.47
CA LEU A 5 17.39 -3.88 1.31
C LEU A 5 18.46 -4.97 1.17
N ASP A 6 18.60 -5.85 2.15
CA ASP A 6 19.58 -6.93 2.11
C ASP A 6 19.21 -7.95 1.03
N ASP A 7 20.22 -8.58 0.46
CA ASP A 7 20.01 -9.69 -0.47
C ASP A 7 19.38 -10.87 0.26
N ILE A 8 18.28 -11.39 -0.27
CA ILE A 8 17.67 -12.62 0.21
C ILE A 8 18.37 -13.79 -0.50
N TYR A 9 18.95 -14.69 0.28
CA TYR A 9 19.76 -15.80 -0.23
C TYR A 9 19.01 -17.13 -0.28
N GLU A 10 17.96 -17.27 0.53
CA GLU A 10 17.17 -18.49 0.62
C GLU A 10 15.74 -18.19 1.09
N LEU A 11 14.81 -19.03 0.66
CA LEU A 11 13.44 -19.10 1.19
C LEU A 11 13.36 -20.40 2.02
N GLU A 12 13.41 -20.30 3.35
CA GLU A 12 13.38 -21.48 4.23
C GLU A 12 11.98 -22.14 4.21
N HIS A 13 10.95 -21.32 4.08
CA HIS A 13 9.55 -21.69 4.01
C HIS A 13 8.92 -21.06 2.75
N PRO A 14 7.89 -21.68 2.14
CA PRO A 14 7.22 -21.09 0.99
C PRO A 14 6.77 -19.64 1.23
N ILE A 15 6.25 -19.35 2.43
CA ILE A 15 5.77 -18.01 2.79
C ILE A 15 6.89 -16.96 2.90
N ASP A 16 8.16 -17.36 2.90
CA ASP A 16 9.28 -16.40 2.88
C ASP A 16 9.34 -15.60 1.55
N VAL A 17 8.55 -15.98 0.54
CA VAL A 17 8.33 -15.15 -0.67
C VAL A 17 7.83 -13.75 -0.33
N MET A 18 7.16 -13.58 0.80
CA MET A 18 6.68 -12.29 1.30
C MET A 18 7.81 -11.26 1.40
N TYR A 19 9.00 -11.68 1.83
CA TYR A 19 10.17 -10.79 1.86
C TYR A 19 10.57 -10.28 0.47
N LEU A 20 10.42 -11.11 -0.57
CA LEU A 20 10.67 -10.70 -1.95
C LEU A 20 9.60 -9.73 -2.44
N MET A 21 8.32 -9.99 -2.12
CA MET A 21 7.19 -9.14 -2.48
C MET A 21 7.31 -7.77 -1.82
N HIS A 22 7.47 -7.71 -0.50
CA HIS A 22 7.63 -6.47 0.27
C HIS A 22 8.81 -5.65 -0.24
N LYS A 23 9.96 -6.27 -0.49
CA LYS A 23 11.12 -5.60 -1.06
C LYS A 23 10.82 -4.92 -2.40
N VAL A 24 10.05 -5.55 -3.28
CA VAL A 24 9.68 -4.97 -4.57
C VAL A 24 8.65 -3.85 -4.39
N TYR A 25 7.62 -4.05 -3.55
CA TYR A 25 6.60 -3.03 -3.29
C TYR A 25 7.20 -1.78 -2.64
N MET A 26 8.10 -1.94 -1.67
CA MET A 26 8.82 -0.82 -1.04
C MET A 26 9.68 -0.03 -2.03
N LYS A 27 10.31 -0.69 -3.02
CA LYS A 27 11.02 0.00 -4.12
C LYS A 27 10.05 0.74 -5.04
N HIS A 28 8.88 0.16 -5.31
CA HIS A 28 7.86 0.79 -6.13
C HIS A 28 7.32 2.06 -5.44
N SER A 29 7.01 1.99 -4.15
CA SER A 29 6.55 3.15 -3.38
C SER A 29 7.60 4.26 -3.27
N GLU A 30 8.89 3.92 -3.16
CA GLU A 30 9.99 4.88 -3.29
C GLU A 30 10.01 5.57 -4.66
N SER A 31 9.81 4.82 -5.74
CA SER A 31 9.71 5.38 -7.09
C SER A 31 8.56 6.36 -7.21
N VAL A 32 7.38 6.01 -6.70
CA VAL A 32 6.19 6.88 -6.69
C VAL A 32 6.41 8.14 -5.85
N GLU A 33 7.02 8.01 -4.67
CA GLU A 33 7.38 9.16 -3.83
C GLU A 33 8.33 10.11 -4.57
N ASN A 34 9.34 9.58 -5.25
CA ASN A 34 10.30 10.36 -6.03
C ASN A 34 9.64 11.08 -7.21
N LEU A 35 8.74 10.40 -7.93
CA LEU A 35 7.93 11.02 -8.98
C LEU A 35 7.08 12.15 -8.39
N SER A 36 6.39 11.91 -7.28
CA SER A 36 5.57 12.91 -6.58
C SER A 36 6.39 14.11 -6.11
N ARG A 37 7.62 13.89 -5.63
CA ARG A 37 8.56 14.97 -5.31
C ARG A 37 8.93 15.78 -6.55
N SER A 38 9.15 15.12 -7.69
CA SER A 38 9.48 15.80 -8.95
C SER A 38 8.32 16.66 -9.47
N THR A 39 7.08 16.20 -9.32
CA THR A 39 5.89 16.94 -9.78
C THR A 39 5.70 18.26 -9.04
N GLN A 40 6.21 18.39 -7.81
CA GLN A 40 6.27 19.66 -7.07
C GLN A 40 6.93 20.80 -7.89
N ASN A 41 7.88 20.45 -8.76
CA ASN A 41 8.65 21.37 -9.60
C ASN A 41 8.36 21.22 -11.10
N GLY A 42 7.18 20.69 -11.48
CA GLY A 42 6.78 20.53 -12.88
C GLY A 42 7.20 19.22 -13.54
N GLY A 43 7.52 18.19 -12.74
CA GLY A 43 7.69 16.82 -13.21
C GLY A 43 6.40 16.21 -13.80
N ASP A 44 6.51 14.98 -14.28
CA ASP A 44 5.48 14.29 -15.06
C ASP A 44 4.34 13.75 -14.18
N PHE A 45 3.19 14.44 -14.21
CA PHE A 45 1.99 14.03 -13.50
C PHE A 45 1.29 12.81 -14.11
N GLU A 46 1.44 12.59 -15.42
CA GLU A 46 0.82 11.44 -16.10
C GLU A 46 1.56 10.17 -15.70
N LEU A 47 2.89 10.20 -15.71
CA LEU A 47 3.72 9.11 -15.22
C LEU A 47 3.47 8.83 -13.72
N LEU A 48 3.33 9.87 -12.89
CA LEU A 48 2.96 9.71 -11.49
C LEU A 48 1.61 9.00 -11.33
N ALA A 49 0.61 9.37 -12.13
CA ALA A 49 -0.71 8.76 -12.06
C ALA A 49 -0.67 7.26 -12.43
N ILE A 50 0.06 6.92 -13.49
CA ILE A 50 0.22 5.54 -13.95
C ILE A 50 0.89 4.69 -12.85
N GLN A 51 2.01 5.16 -12.32
CA GLN A 51 2.79 4.43 -11.31
C GLN A 51 2.07 4.35 -9.96
N LEU A 52 1.35 5.40 -9.55
CA LEU A 52 0.50 5.31 -8.35
C LEU A 52 -0.61 4.28 -8.54
N THR A 53 -1.23 4.22 -9.72
CA THR A 53 -2.28 3.23 -9.99
C THR A 53 -1.74 1.81 -9.92
N GLU A 54 -0.62 1.54 -10.60
CA GLU A 54 0.04 0.23 -10.57
C GLU A 54 0.43 -0.17 -9.14
N TRP A 55 0.96 0.77 -8.35
CA TRP A 55 1.29 0.53 -6.93
C TRP A 55 0.06 0.17 -6.09
N LEU A 56 -1.05 0.91 -6.26
CA LEU A 56 -2.30 0.63 -5.53
C LEU A 56 -2.92 -0.71 -5.95
N ASP A 57 -2.89 -1.05 -7.24
CA ASP A 57 -3.37 -2.34 -7.72
C ASP A 57 -2.64 -3.49 -7.00
N HIS A 58 -1.30 -3.41 -6.91
CA HIS A 58 -0.48 -4.39 -6.20
C HIS A 58 -0.82 -4.48 -4.70
N ILE A 59 -0.85 -3.36 -3.97
CA ILE A 59 -1.09 -3.42 -2.52
C ILE A 59 -2.53 -3.85 -2.19
N TYR A 60 -3.53 -3.41 -2.96
CA TYR A 60 -4.91 -3.82 -2.70
C TYR A 60 -5.11 -5.31 -2.94
N TYR A 61 -4.54 -5.83 -4.04
CA TYR A 61 -4.57 -7.26 -4.28
C TYR A 61 -3.88 -8.03 -3.15
N HIS A 62 -2.70 -7.57 -2.74
CA HIS A 62 -1.89 -8.16 -1.68
C HIS A 62 -2.68 -8.27 -0.37
N THR A 63 -3.13 -7.13 0.17
CA THR A 63 -3.86 -7.05 1.44
C THR A 63 -5.19 -7.83 1.43
N ASP A 64 -5.96 -7.77 0.35
CA ASP A 64 -7.22 -8.53 0.23
C ASP A 64 -6.97 -10.05 0.17
N THR A 65 -5.88 -10.46 -0.48
CA THR A 65 -5.49 -11.87 -0.59
C THR A 65 -4.98 -12.41 0.73
N GLU A 66 -4.21 -11.60 1.46
CA GLU A 66 -3.75 -11.92 2.80
C GLU A 66 -4.90 -12.10 3.78
N ASP A 67 -5.85 -11.16 3.80
CA ASP A 67 -7.04 -11.23 4.64
C ASP A 67 -7.81 -12.55 4.44
N LEU A 68 -7.92 -13.00 3.18
CA LEU A 68 -8.72 -14.16 2.83
C LEU A 68 -7.98 -15.50 2.99
N TYR A 69 -6.73 -15.56 2.54
CA TYR A 69 -6.00 -16.83 2.38
C TYR A 69 -4.83 -16.98 3.35
N MET A 70 -4.38 -15.89 3.99
CA MET A 70 -3.25 -15.90 4.90
C MET A 70 -3.68 -15.71 6.36
N THR A 71 -4.27 -14.58 6.74
CA THR A 71 -4.66 -14.31 8.13
C THR A 71 -6.01 -14.93 8.47
N GLY A 72 -6.97 -14.94 7.55
CA GLY A 72 -8.31 -15.52 7.75
C GLY A 72 -8.33 -16.98 8.23
N PRO A 73 -7.47 -17.87 7.70
CA PRO A 73 -7.40 -19.27 8.17
C PRO A 73 -6.70 -19.48 9.51
N LEU A 74 -5.98 -18.48 10.03
CA LEU A 74 -5.20 -18.59 11.26
C LEU A 74 -6.07 -18.45 12.51
N LYS A 75 -5.57 -19.00 13.62
CA LYS A 75 -6.19 -18.79 14.93
C LYS A 75 -5.56 -17.58 15.61
N ASP A 76 -6.44 -16.71 16.08
CA ASP A 76 -6.09 -15.58 16.94
C ASP A 76 -5.24 -16.03 18.13
N LYS A 77 -4.17 -15.26 18.39
CA LYS A 77 -3.29 -15.45 19.54
C LYS A 77 -2.91 -14.08 20.09
N GLU A 78 -3.32 -13.81 21.32
CA GLU A 78 -2.84 -12.65 22.06
C GLU A 78 -1.38 -12.88 22.48
N LEU A 79 -0.51 -11.93 22.15
CA LEU A 79 0.88 -11.94 22.58
C LEU A 79 0.99 -11.50 24.05
N HIS A 80 2.13 -11.78 24.69
CA HIS A 80 2.34 -11.47 26.11
C HIS A 80 2.27 -9.97 26.45
N ASP A 81 2.39 -9.09 25.46
CA ASP A 81 2.29 -7.64 25.58
C ASP A 81 0.90 -7.09 25.23
N GLY A 82 -0.09 -7.97 25.02
CA GLY A 82 -1.48 -7.62 24.75
C GLY A 82 -1.80 -7.36 23.28
N ARG A 83 -0.82 -7.48 22.39
CA ARG A 83 -1.04 -7.34 20.94
C ARG A 83 -1.83 -8.50 20.36
N MET A 84 -2.60 -8.18 19.33
CA MET A 84 -3.43 -9.12 18.58
C MET A 84 -3.03 -9.08 17.10
N PRO A 85 -1.93 -9.75 16.70
CA PRO A 85 -1.29 -9.53 15.40
C PRO A 85 -2.23 -9.66 14.21
N LEU A 86 -3.10 -10.69 14.18
CA LEU A 86 -4.02 -10.90 13.06
C LEU A 86 -5.08 -9.79 12.95
N LYS A 87 -5.55 -9.27 14.09
CA LYS A 87 -6.54 -8.18 14.11
C LYS A 87 -5.90 -6.85 13.76
N GLU A 88 -4.69 -6.62 14.26
CA GLU A 88 -3.89 -5.43 13.94
C GLU A 88 -3.56 -5.42 12.44
N ASN A 89 -3.21 -6.56 11.83
CA ASN A 89 -2.98 -6.70 10.39
C ASN A 89 -4.18 -6.24 9.55
N VAL A 90 -5.38 -6.71 9.88
CA VAL A 90 -6.61 -6.32 9.15
C VAL A 90 -6.89 -4.81 9.29
N ILE A 91 -6.63 -4.23 10.46
CA ILE A 91 -6.79 -2.78 10.69
C ILE A 91 -5.77 -1.98 9.87
N GLU A 92 -4.52 -2.46 9.80
CA GLU A 92 -3.48 -1.85 8.96
C GLU A 92 -3.87 -1.89 7.48
N HIS A 93 -4.45 -3.00 7.00
CA HIS A 93 -4.98 -3.09 5.64
C HIS A 93 -6.08 -2.06 5.37
N ASP A 94 -7.00 -1.86 6.32
CA ASP A 94 -8.04 -0.82 6.20
C ASP A 94 -7.42 0.59 6.09
N ILE A 95 -6.39 0.88 6.89
CA ILE A 95 -5.66 2.16 6.83
C ILE A 95 -4.99 2.36 5.47
N ILE A 96 -4.37 1.30 4.92
CA ILE A 96 -3.73 1.33 3.60
C ILE A 96 -4.78 1.57 2.51
N ARG A 97 -5.91 0.85 2.54
CA ARG A 97 -7.03 1.03 1.58
C ARG A 97 -7.59 2.45 1.62
N ASP A 98 -7.82 3.00 2.81
CA ASP A 98 -8.31 4.37 2.98
C ASP A 98 -7.30 5.41 2.47
N SER A 99 -6.03 5.25 2.83
CA SER A 99 -4.94 6.16 2.42
C SER A 99 -4.72 6.13 0.90
N GLY A 100 -4.71 4.94 0.31
CA GLY A 100 -4.60 4.74 -1.13
C GLY A 100 -5.77 5.33 -1.88
N LYS A 101 -6.99 5.18 -1.36
CA LYS A 101 -8.19 5.79 -1.95
C LYS A 101 -8.09 7.31 -1.97
N ILE A 102 -7.63 7.93 -0.87
CA ILE A 102 -7.45 9.39 -0.81
C ILE A 102 -6.42 9.86 -1.84
N ALA A 103 -5.32 9.13 -2.01
CA ALA A 103 -4.28 9.46 -3.00
C ALA A 103 -4.80 9.32 -4.44
N SER A 104 -5.50 8.23 -4.75
CA SER A 104 -6.11 7.98 -6.06
C SER A 104 -7.18 9.01 -6.42
N ASP A 105 -8.11 9.27 -5.50
CA ASP A 105 -9.16 10.28 -5.67
C ASP A 105 -8.55 11.66 -5.90
N SER A 106 -7.42 11.99 -5.24
CA SER A 106 -6.71 13.25 -5.46
C SER A 106 -6.18 13.39 -6.90
N ILE A 107 -5.69 12.30 -7.51
CA ILE A 107 -5.20 12.29 -8.90
C ILE A 107 -6.35 12.30 -9.90
N ALA A 108 -7.36 11.43 -9.72
CA ALA A 108 -8.49 11.32 -10.65
C ALA A 108 -9.23 12.66 -10.84
N ASN A 109 -9.25 13.48 -9.77
CA ASN A 109 -9.94 14.75 -9.73
C ASN A 109 -9.14 15.95 -10.26
N ILE A 110 -7.91 15.75 -10.76
CA ILE A 110 -7.08 16.79 -11.42
C ILE A 110 -7.83 17.48 -12.57
N ASN A 111 -8.77 16.79 -13.22
CA ASN A 111 -9.56 17.32 -14.33
C ASN A 111 -10.94 17.87 -13.96
N THR A 112 -11.41 17.70 -12.71
CA THR A 112 -12.83 17.91 -12.35
C THR A 112 -13.11 18.62 -11.03
N ILE A 113 -12.15 18.79 -10.10
CA ILE A 113 -12.45 19.40 -8.79
C ILE A 113 -12.12 20.90 -8.71
N SER A 114 -13.17 21.66 -8.39
CA SER A 114 -13.11 23.02 -7.83
C SER A 114 -12.41 22.98 -6.45
N PRO A 115 -11.51 23.91 -6.13
CA PRO A 115 -10.58 23.88 -5.00
C PRO A 115 -11.17 23.85 -3.56
N ILE A 116 -12.49 23.66 -3.42
CA ILE A 116 -13.23 23.72 -2.16
C ILE A 116 -13.02 22.46 -1.28
N SER A 117 -12.68 21.30 -1.86
CA SER A 117 -12.41 20.07 -1.08
C SER A 117 -11.14 20.14 -0.20
N TYR A 118 -10.26 21.09 -0.49
CA TYR A 118 -8.90 21.12 0.06
C TYR A 118 -8.81 21.68 1.50
N PHE A 119 -9.80 22.44 1.95
CA PHE A 119 -9.78 23.10 3.26
C PHE A 119 -10.24 22.19 4.42
N SER A 120 -11.05 21.17 4.14
CA SER A 120 -11.63 20.28 5.15
C SER A 120 -10.58 19.46 5.91
N ILE A 121 -9.57 18.92 5.21
CA ILE A 121 -8.58 18.00 5.82
C ILE A 121 -7.57 18.74 6.71
N LYS A 122 -7.23 19.99 6.37
CA LYS A 122 -6.27 20.79 7.14
C LYS A 122 -6.84 21.18 8.51
N ASP A 123 -8.15 21.32 8.59
CA ASP A 123 -8.87 21.61 9.84
C ASP A 123 -9.15 20.33 10.65
N VAL A 124 -9.44 19.20 9.99
CA VAL A 124 -9.60 17.86 10.62
C VAL A 124 -8.33 17.38 11.32
N LEU A 125 -7.16 17.64 10.73
CA LEU A 125 -5.87 17.31 11.35
C LEU A 125 -5.46 18.29 12.48
N SER A 126 -6.22 19.36 12.70
CA SER A 126 -5.84 20.43 13.64
C SER A 126 -6.69 20.52 14.92
N MET A 127 -7.72 19.70 15.11
CA MET A 127 -8.61 19.86 16.27
C MET A 127 -9.02 18.54 16.90
N GLU A 128 -8.27 18.18 17.95
CA GLU A 128 -8.84 17.49 19.11
C GLU A 128 -10.13 18.20 19.56
N GLU A 129 -11.19 17.40 19.66
CA GLU A 129 -12.40 17.50 20.48
C GLU A 129 -12.92 18.88 20.97
N LYS A 130 -14.15 19.19 20.53
CA LYS A 130 -15.10 20.24 20.97
C LYS A 130 -14.92 21.65 20.38
N ASN A 131 -15.66 21.93 19.29
CA ASN A 131 -16.53 23.12 19.12
C ASN A 131 -17.04 23.24 17.68
N HIS A 132 -17.95 22.35 17.28
CA HIS A 132 -18.40 22.18 15.90
C HIS A 132 -19.37 23.28 15.37
N GLU A 133 -20.06 24.05 16.23
CA GLU A 133 -21.09 24.99 15.75
C GLU A 133 -20.57 26.39 15.39
N ILE A 134 -19.53 26.88 16.04
CA ILE A 134 -18.94 28.20 15.74
C ILE A 134 -18.07 28.15 14.46
N LEU A 135 -17.61 26.95 14.10
CA LEU A 135 -16.75 26.69 12.95
C LEU A 135 -17.50 26.91 11.63
N MET A 136 -18.73 26.40 11.51
CA MET A 136 -19.51 26.44 10.27
C MET A 136 -19.87 27.85 9.80
N THR A 137 -20.06 28.80 10.73
CA THR A 137 -20.35 30.20 10.37
C THR A 137 -19.11 30.94 9.86
N LYS A 138 -17.90 30.55 10.30
CA LYS A 138 -16.64 31.14 9.81
C LYS A 138 -16.18 30.48 8.51
N VAL A 139 -16.46 29.19 8.33
CA VAL A 139 -16.16 28.41 7.11
C VAL A 139 -16.90 28.96 5.90
N ASN A 140 -18.21 29.23 6.01
CA ASN A 140 -19.00 29.79 4.89
C ASN A 140 -18.51 31.18 4.42
N ALA A 141 -17.97 31.99 5.34
CA ALA A 141 -17.42 33.31 5.01
C ALA A 141 -16.06 33.22 4.31
N VAL A 142 -15.28 32.18 4.58
CA VAL A 142 -13.99 31.89 3.94
C VAL A 142 -14.19 31.26 2.56
N GLU A 143 -15.19 30.39 2.41
CA GLU A 143 -15.57 29.80 1.10
C GLU A 143 -15.99 30.87 0.08
N THR A 144 -16.79 31.85 0.50
CA THR A 144 -17.27 32.93 -0.39
C THR A 144 -16.12 33.82 -0.90
N GLU A 145 -15.07 34.00 -0.10
CA GLU A 145 -13.92 34.83 -0.47
C GLU A 145 -12.86 34.03 -1.26
N LEU A 146 -12.76 32.72 -1.03
CA LEU A 146 -11.93 31.79 -1.82
C LEU A 146 -12.48 31.60 -3.24
N GLU A 147 -13.81 31.53 -3.42
CA GLU A 147 -14.46 31.47 -4.74
C GLU A 147 -14.12 32.68 -5.63
N LYS A 148 -13.92 33.87 -5.03
CA LYS A 148 -13.49 35.07 -5.75
C LYS A 148 -12.02 35.05 -6.17
N MET A 149 -11.17 34.35 -5.43
CA MET A 149 -9.71 34.36 -5.66
C MET A 149 -9.23 33.26 -6.60
N LEU A 150 -9.95 32.14 -6.73
CA LEU A 150 -9.46 30.91 -7.38
C LEU A 150 -9.71 30.82 -8.89
N GLY A 151 -9.79 31.97 -9.57
CA GLY A 151 -9.75 32.02 -11.03
C GLY A 151 -8.42 31.50 -11.58
N ALA A 152 -8.47 30.34 -12.24
CA ALA A 152 -7.53 29.83 -13.26
C ALA A 152 -6.02 29.79 -12.92
N SER A 153 -5.58 28.80 -12.14
CA SER A 153 -4.32 28.10 -12.41
C SER A 153 -4.46 26.63 -12.03
N LYS A 154 -4.31 25.72 -13.01
CA LYS A 154 -4.92 24.38 -12.95
C LYS A 154 -4.23 23.37 -12.01
N LEU A 155 -3.10 23.71 -11.40
CA LEU A 155 -2.46 22.91 -10.36
C LEU A 155 -1.59 23.89 -9.56
N ASP A 156 -2.11 24.50 -8.49
CA ASP A 156 -1.31 25.36 -7.63
C ASP A 156 -0.31 24.52 -6.81
N GLY A 157 0.82 25.09 -6.40
CA GLY A 157 1.86 24.42 -5.60
C GLY A 157 1.35 23.88 -4.26
N THR A 158 0.20 24.35 -3.79
CA THR A 158 -0.54 23.79 -2.65
C THR A 158 -1.04 22.37 -2.94
N PHE A 159 -1.73 22.14 -4.07
CA PHE A 159 -2.21 20.82 -4.46
C PHE A 159 -1.07 19.79 -4.55
N ARG A 160 0.05 20.16 -5.18
CA ARG A 160 1.20 19.26 -5.35
C ARG A 160 1.80 18.81 -4.01
N ARG A 161 1.90 19.74 -3.05
CA ARG A 161 2.36 19.43 -1.69
C ARG A 161 1.38 18.50 -0.95
N HIS A 162 0.08 18.59 -1.21
CA HIS A 162 -0.89 17.65 -0.65
C HIS A 162 -0.63 16.24 -1.13
N LEU A 163 -0.57 16.08 -2.45
CA LEU A 163 -0.47 14.79 -3.09
C LEU A 163 0.82 14.11 -2.65
N TYR A 164 1.91 14.89 -2.57
CA TYR A 164 3.15 14.44 -1.98
C TYR A 164 2.98 13.94 -0.53
N ASN A 165 2.34 14.72 0.35
CA ASN A 165 2.14 14.29 1.73
C ASN A 165 1.26 13.04 1.85
N GLN A 166 0.23 12.89 1.01
CA GLN A 166 -0.64 11.71 0.97
C GLN A 166 0.14 10.47 0.53
N ILE A 167 0.97 10.59 -0.51
CA ILE A 167 1.83 9.51 -0.99
C ILE A 167 2.87 9.09 0.06
N VAL A 168 3.46 10.07 0.77
CA VAL A 168 4.38 9.78 1.88
C VAL A 168 3.65 9.07 3.02
N ALA A 169 2.43 9.49 3.37
CA ALA A 169 1.65 8.85 4.42
C ALA A 169 1.31 7.39 4.06
N LEU A 170 0.88 7.13 2.82
CA LEU A 170 0.62 5.78 2.32
C LEU A 170 1.87 4.90 2.38
N LYS A 171 3.02 5.43 1.94
CA LYS A 171 4.29 4.71 1.99
C LYS A 171 4.69 4.35 3.43
N VAL A 172 4.53 5.27 4.37
CA VAL A 172 4.82 4.99 5.79
C VAL A 172 3.90 3.89 6.32
N ALA A 173 2.60 3.96 6.03
CA ALA A 173 1.66 2.91 6.43
C ALA A 173 2.02 1.55 5.82
N GLU A 174 2.42 1.49 4.55
CA GLU A 174 2.92 0.28 3.89
C GLU A 174 4.15 -0.29 4.61
N TYR A 175 5.14 0.55 4.94
CA TYR A 175 6.37 0.11 5.58
C TYR A 175 6.13 -0.42 6.99
N ASP A 176 5.35 0.31 7.78
CA ASP A 176 4.98 -0.10 9.15
C ASP A 176 4.21 -1.43 9.12
N HIS A 177 3.30 -1.59 8.15
CA HIS A 177 2.56 -2.82 7.95
C HIS A 177 3.48 -4.01 7.61
N PHE A 178 4.37 -3.88 6.62
CA PHE A 178 5.31 -4.95 6.29
C PHE A 178 6.25 -5.29 7.45
N GLU A 179 6.74 -4.28 8.19
CA GLU A 179 7.54 -4.50 9.40
C GLU A 179 6.79 -5.32 10.45
N ASN A 180 5.52 -4.98 10.70
CA ASN A 180 4.69 -5.69 11.68
C ASN A 180 4.35 -7.10 11.20
N GLU A 181 4.01 -7.26 9.93
CA GLU A 181 3.65 -8.55 9.37
C GLU A 181 4.82 -9.53 9.41
N GLU A 182 6.01 -9.10 8.97
CA GLU A 182 7.23 -9.91 9.01
C GLU A 182 7.63 -10.28 10.44
N ALA A 183 7.44 -9.36 11.39
CA ALA A 183 7.81 -9.57 12.78
C ALA A 183 6.82 -10.46 13.56
N PHE A 184 5.52 -10.40 13.24
CA PHE A 184 4.47 -10.97 14.10
C PHE A 184 3.57 -11.97 13.38
N VAL A 185 3.22 -11.74 12.11
CA VAL A 185 2.28 -12.58 11.37
C VAL A 185 2.99 -13.73 10.65
N LEU A 186 4.10 -13.48 9.94
CA LEU A 186 4.85 -14.55 9.27
C LEU A 186 5.30 -15.68 10.23
N PRO A 187 5.76 -15.40 11.47
CA PRO A 187 6.04 -16.45 12.44
C PRO A 187 4.80 -17.27 12.82
N MET A 188 3.62 -16.66 12.89
CA MET A 188 2.37 -17.37 13.16
C MET A 188 1.98 -18.28 12.00
N ILE A 189 2.21 -17.86 10.76
CA ILE A 189 1.99 -18.71 9.58
C ILE A 189 2.90 -19.93 9.64
N LYS A 190 4.19 -19.73 9.91
CA LYS A 190 5.17 -20.83 10.03
C LYS A 190 4.83 -21.83 11.13
N ASP A 191 4.21 -21.36 12.22
CA ASP A 191 3.77 -22.20 13.34
C ASP A 191 2.47 -22.96 13.04
N GLN A 192 1.51 -22.32 12.36
CA GLN A 192 0.15 -22.85 12.23
C GLN A 192 -0.15 -23.51 10.87
N MET A 193 0.56 -23.14 9.81
CA MET A 193 0.35 -23.68 8.47
C MET A 193 1.42 -24.72 8.11
N THR A 194 0.96 -25.87 7.61
CA THR A 194 1.84 -26.85 6.96
C THR A 194 2.46 -26.27 5.69
N LYS A 195 3.57 -26.86 5.24
CA LYS A 195 4.21 -26.45 3.98
C LYS A 195 3.26 -26.43 2.78
N LEU A 196 2.36 -27.41 2.67
CA LEU A 196 1.39 -27.46 1.57
C LEU A 196 0.39 -26.30 1.66
N GLN A 197 -0.13 -26.00 2.85
CA GLN A 197 -1.02 -24.85 3.05
C GLN A 197 -0.33 -23.53 2.75
N GLN A 198 0.97 -23.42 3.08
CA GLN A 198 1.76 -22.25 2.70
C GLN A 198 1.93 -22.15 1.18
N LEU A 199 2.17 -23.26 0.46
CA LEU A 199 2.23 -23.26 -1.01
C LEU A 199 0.89 -22.86 -1.64
N GLU A 200 -0.23 -23.34 -1.12
CA GLU A 200 -1.58 -22.94 -1.55
C GLU A 200 -1.83 -21.44 -1.31
N CYS A 201 -1.42 -20.92 -0.16
CA CYS A 201 -1.51 -19.49 0.16
C CYS A 201 -0.64 -18.65 -0.79
N VAL A 202 0.62 -19.06 -1.01
CA VAL A 202 1.56 -18.38 -1.90
C VAL A 202 1.10 -18.40 -3.35
N GLU A 203 0.47 -19.48 -3.81
CA GLU A 203 -0.15 -19.51 -5.14
C GLU A 203 -1.16 -18.36 -5.28
N LYS A 204 -2.02 -18.15 -4.29
CA LYS A 204 -2.99 -17.04 -4.31
C LYS A 204 -2.34 -15.68 -4.19
N LEU A 205 -1.23 -15.54 -3.47
CA LEU A 205 -0.48 -14.28 -3.39
C LEU A 205 0.20 -13.89 -4.71
N LEU A 206 0.67 -14.88 -5.49
CA LEU A 206 1.44 -14.63 -6.71
C LEU A 206 0.59 -14.66 -7.99
N PHE A 207 -0.58 -15.31 -7.96
CA PHE A 207 -1.39 -15.55 -9.16
C PHE A 207 -2.86 -15.18 -8.95
N ASP A 208 -3.30 -14.15 -9.68
CA ASP A 208 -4.68 -13.72 -9.71
C ASP A 208 -5.47 -14.46 -10.79
N GLU A 209 -6.07 -15.59 -10.41
CA GLU A 209 -6.92 -16.40 -11.29
C GLU A 209 -8.12 -15.64 -11.88
N LYS A 210 -8.51 -14.50 -11.27
CA LYS A 210 -9.67 -13.71 -11.73
C LYS A 210 -9.28 -12.62 -12.73
N SER A 211 -7.99 -12.29 -12.84
CA SER A 211 -7.47 -11.30 -13.79
C SER A 211 -7.30 -11.91 -15.19
N GLU A 212 -7.36 -11.05 -16.22
CA GLU A 212 -7.04 -11.46 -17.60
C GLU A 212 -5.58 -11.90 -17.75
N ASN A 213 -4.67 -11.27 -17.01
CA ASN A 213 -3.28 -11.68 -16.91
C ASN A 213 -3.03 -12.26 -15.51
N SER A 214 -3.24 -13.55 -15.31
CA SER A 214 -3.15 -14.14 -13.97
C SER A 214 -1.77 -14.08 -13.32
N SER A 215 -0.70 -13.90 -14.10
CA SER A 215 0.67 -13.79 -13.58
C SER A 215 1.12 -12.35 -13.33
N TRP A 216 0.24 -11.35 -13.41
CA TRP A 216 0.64 -9.94 -13.32
C TRP A 216 1.44 -9.59 -12.05
N ILE A 217 1.11 -10.19 -10.89
CA ILE A 217 1.90 -10.04 -9.67
C ILE A 217 3.25 -10.72 -9.83
N TYR A 218 3.28 -12.02 -10.14
CA TYR A 218 4.52 -12.78 -10.34
C TYR A 218 5.48 -12.07 -11.31
N ASP A 219 4.98 -11.63 -12.47
CA ASP A 219 5.78 -11.00 -13.53
C ASP A 219 6.36 -9.65 -13.04
N PHE A 220 5.58 -8.89 -12.28
CA PHE A 220 6.03 -7.63 -11.69
C PHE A 220 7.13 -7.86 -10.64
N ILE A 221 6.95 -8.83 -9.75
CA ILE A 221 7.97 -9.17 -8.75
C ILE A 221 9.25 -9.66 -9.44
N GLU A 222 9.15 -10.64 -10.34
CA GLU A 222 10.29 -11.23 -11.04
C GLU A 222 11.13 -10.17 -11.78
N THR A 223 10.47 -9.24 -12.47
CA THR A 223 11.14 -8.19 -13.26
C THR A 223 11.86 -7.15 -12.39
N ASN A 224 11.44 -6.98 -11.14
CA ASN A 224 11.97 -5.96 -10.21
C ASN A 224 12.95 -6.53 -9.15
N LEU A 225 13.18 -7.83 -9.18
CA LEU A 225 14.20 -8.50 -8.36
C LEU A 225 15.56 -8.52 -9.05
N ASN A 226 16.63 -8.70 -8.25
CA ASN A 226 17.92 -9.05 -8.83
C ASN A 226 17.89 -10.52 -9.31
N GLN A 227 18.84 -10.91 -10.17
CA GLN A 227 18.84 -12.26 -10.76
C GLN A 227 18.78 -13.39 -9.71
N ARG A 228 19.51 -13.26 -8.60
CA ARG A 228 19.56 -14.29 -7.56
C ARG A 228 18.20 -14.45 -6.89
N GLU A 229 17.57 -13.35 -6.55
CA GLU A 229 16.26 -13.32 -5.91
C GLU A 229 15.16 -13.81 -6.88
N ALA A 230 15.26 -13.45 -8.15
CA ALA A 230 14.39 -13.98 -9.20
C ALA A 230 14.53 -15.52 -9.33
N ASP A 231 15.75 -16.06 -9.24
CA ASP A 231 15.97 -17.52 -9.27
C ASP A 231 15.28 -18.24 -8.09
N LEU A 232 15.20 -17.59 -6.91
CA LEU A 232 14.44 -18.11 -5.76
C LEU A 232 12.93 -18.16 -6.06
N LEU A 233 12.39 -17.08 -6.63
CA LEU A 233 10.98 -16.99 -7.01
C LEU A 233 10.61 -18.01 -8.09
N ILE A 234 11.47 -18.21 -9.10
CA ILE A 234 11.30 -19.22 -10.15
C ILE A 234 11.28 -20.63 -9.53
N SER A 235 12.21 -20.92 -8.63
CA SER A 235 12.29 -22.21 -7.94
C SER A 235 11.03 -22.49 -7.12
N LEU A 236 10.50 -21.47 -6.44
CA LEU A 236 9.25 -21.56 -5.69
C LEU A 236 8.05 -21.82 -6.61
N LYS A 237 7.95 -21.12 -7.75
CA LYS A 237 6.91 -21.37 -8.76
C LYS A 237 6.92 -22.81 -9.26
N GLU A 238 8.11 -23.38 -9.51
CA GLU A 238 8.21 -24.79 -9.86
C GLU A 238 7.72 -25.72 -8.74
N GLU A 239 7.96 -25.36 -7.48
CA GLU A 239 7.48 -26.12 -6.34
C GLU A 239 5.95 -26.06 -6.22
N ILE A 240 5.34 -24.89 -6.40
CA ILE A 240 3.89 -24.71 -6.43
C ILE A 240 3.27 -25.61 -7.52
N ASN A 241 3.78 -25.53 -8.75
CA ASN A 241 3.29 -26.32 -9.89
C ASN A 241 3.37 -27.84 -9.67
N LYS A 242 4.30 -28.32 -8.83
CA LYS A 242 4.46 -29.74 -8.52
C LYS A 242 3.51 -30.24 -7.43
N ASN A 243 3.02 -29.36 -6.56
CA ASN A 243 2.32 -29.73 -5.33
C ASN A 243 0.86 -29.26 -5.26
N VAL A 244 0.52 -28.17 -5.96
CA VAL A 244 -0.82 -27.56 -5.96
C VAL A 244 -1.55 -27.79 -7.30
N GLY A 245 -0.78 -27.99 -8.39
CA GLY A 245 -1.29 -28.22 -9.75
C GLY A 245 -1.78 -29.63 -10.06
#